data_AF-A0A672GGY1-F1
#
_entry.id   AF-A0A672GGY1-F1
#
_cell.length_a   1.000
_cell.length_b   1.000
_cell.length_c   1.000
_cell.angle_alpha   90.00
_cell.angle_beta   90.00
_cell.angle_gamma   90.00
#
_symmetry.space_group_name_H-M   'P 1'
#
loop_
_entity.id
_entity.type
_entity.pdbx_description
1 polymer ?
#
loop_
_entity_poly.entity_id
_entity_poly.type
_entity_poly.pdbx_seq_one_letter_code
_entity_poly.pdbx_strand_id
1 'polypeptide(L)' 'MRWMPGVLQSTQQQRRQCDSSTDGTIYKYKARTLNGSRTVNFSDYAGKSVLFVNVATY' A
#
# COMPACT_ATOMS: atom_id res chain seq x y z
N MET A 1 -2.23 -38.73 -26.16
CA MET A 1 -2.15 -37.29 -25.77
C MET A 1 -3.51 -36.90 -25.24
N ARG A 2 -3.66 -36.74 -23.93
CA ARG A 2 -4.94 -36.45 -23.26
C ARG A 2 -5.03 -34.94 -23.03
N TRP A 3 -6.02 -34.30 -23.65
CA TRP A 3 -6.36 -32.90 -23.43
C TRP A 3 -6.95 -32.73 -22.02
N MET A 4 -6.43 -31.79 -21.23
CA MET A 4 -7.09 -31.32 -20.00
C MET A 4 -7.70 -29.94 -20.28
N PRO A 5 -9.02 -29.76 -20.15
CA PRO A 5 -9.62 -28.44 -20.21
C PRO A 5 -9.57 -27.78 -18.84
N GLY A 6 -9.44 -26.45 -18.83
CA GLY A 6 -9.90 -25.65 -17.70
C GLY A 6 -8.81 -24.89 -16.95
N VAL A 7 -8.43 -23.75 -17.49
CA VAL A 7 -8.14 -22.59 -16.66
C VAL A 7 -9.12 -21.49 -17.10
N LEU A 8 -10.25 -21.41 -16.40
CA LEU A 8 -11.07 -20.20 -16.38
C LEU A 8 -10.28 -19.15 -15.60
N GLN A 9 -9.47 -18.34 -16.29
CA GLN A 9 -8.99 -17.08 -15.71
C GLN A 9 -10.19 -16.14 -15.63
N SER A 10 -10.92 -16.19 -14.52
CA SER A 10 -11.91 -15.17 -14.20
C SER A 10 -11.18 -13.83 -14.09
N THR A 11 -11.66 -12.81 -14.80
CA THR A 11 -11.32 -11.41 -14.62
C THR A 11 -11.69 -10.96 -13.20
N GLN A 12 -10.90 -11.37 -12.20
CA GLN A 12 -10.95 -10.80 -10.86
C GLN A 12 -10.42 -9.37 -11.02
N GLN A 13 -11.33 -8.41 -11.18
CA GLN A 13 -11.11 -7.06 -10.68
C GLN A 13 -10.56 -7.26 -9.27
N GLN A 14 -9.25 -7.07 -9.09
CA GLN A 14 -8.57 -7.43 -7.86
C GLN A 14 -9.11 -6.55 -6.74
N ARG A 15 -10.22 -6.98 -6.11
CA ARG A 15 -10.56 -6.58 -4.76
C ARG A 15 -9.40 -7.10 -3.94
N ARG A 16 -8.41 -6.22 -3.73
CA ARG A 16 -7.37 -6.43 -2.73
C ARG A 16 -8.14 -6.58 -1.42
N GLN A 17 -8.33 -7.82 -0.98
CA GLN A 17 -8.72 -8.08 0.39
C GLN A 17 -7.53 -7.61 1.21
N CYS A 18 -7.70 -6.47 1.88
CA CYS A 18 -6.74 -6.03 2.87
C CYS A 18 -6.66 -7.14 3.91
N ASP A 19 -5.58 -7.91 3.88
CA ASP A 19 -5.36 -8.96 4.84
C ASP A 19 -5.04 -8.32 6.19
N SER A 20 -6.02 -8.33 7.10
CA SER A 20 -5.86 -7.83 8.45
C SER A 20 -4.88 -8.67 9.29
N SER A 21 -4.48 -9.85 8.81
CA SER A 21 -3.48 -10.72 9.44
C SER A 21 -2.04 -10.27 9.17
N THR A 22 -1.82 -9.34 8.23
CA THR A 22 -0.48 -8.82 7.97
C THR A 22 -0.11 -7.80 9.05
N ASP A 23 0.87 -8.15 9.88
CA ASP A 23 1.29 -7.36 11.04
C ASP A 23 2.20 -6.19 10.62
N GLY A 24 1.60 -5.17 9.99
CA GLY A 24 2.30 -4.01 9.46
C GLY A 24 1.45 -2.75 9.53
N THR A 25 1.90 -1.76 10.31
CA THR A 25 1.31 -0.41 10.34
C THR A 25 2.28 0.60 9.75
N ILE A 26 1.74 1.70 9.23
CA ILE A 26 2.55 2.80 8.71
C ILE A 26 3.39 3.50 9.80
N TYR A 27 3.05 3.31 11.08
CA TYR A 27 3.67 4.01 12.20
C TYR A 27 5.14 3.64 12.46
N LYS A 28 5.63 2.57 11.85
CA LYS A 28 7.05 2.17 11.90
C LYS A 28 7.93 2.97 10.93
N TYR A 29 7.33 3.72 10.00
CA TYR A 29 8.04 4.44 8.94
C TYR A 29 8.09 5.94 9.20
N LYS A 30 9.09 6.58 8.61
CA LYS A 30 9.35 8.02 8.69
C LYS A 30 9.67 8.57 7.32
N ALA A 31 9.37 9.84 7.10
CA ALA A 31 9.70 10.56 5.88
C ALA A 31 10.47 11.84 6.20
N ARG A 32 11.39 12.23 5.32
CA ARG A 32 12.01 13.55 5.38
C ARG A 32 11.14 14.52 4.60
N THR A 33 10.92 15.70 5.17
CA THR A 33 10.17 16.74 4.48
C THR A 33 10.93 17.26 3.27
N LEU A 34 10.20 17.88 2.33
CA LEU A 34 10.75 18.42 1.09
C LEU A 34 11.93 19.38 1.34
N ASN A 35 11.83 20.22 2.37
CA ASN A 35 12.89 21.16 2.76
C ASN A 35 14.10 20.49 3.44
N GLY A 36 14.05 19.19 3.70
CA GLY A 36 15.12 18.43 4.36
C GLY A 36 15.31 18.71 5.86
N SER A 37 14.69 19.77 6.39
CA SER A 37 14.94 20.29 7.75
C SER A 37 14.41 19.40 8.87
N ARG A 38 13.35 18.63 8.59
CA ARG A 38 12.71 17.76 9.59
C ARG A 38 12.41 16.38 9.04
N THR A 39 12.59 15.39 9.91
CA THR A 39 12.10 14.03 9.72
C THR A 39 10.78 13.89 10.47
N VAL A 40 9.74 13.47 9.76
CA VAL A 40 8.39 13.28 10.28
C VAL A 40 8.16 11.79 10.47
N ASN A 41 7.71 11.40 11.65
CA ASN A 41 7.37 10.01 11.94
C ASN A 41 5.88 9.79 11.66
N PHE A 42 5.52 8.70 10.99
CA PHE A 42 4.11 8.47 10.68
C PHE A 42 3.30 8.07 11.92
N SER A 43 3.96 7.65 13.01
CA SER A 43 3.34 7.48 14.33
C SER A 43 2.59 8.73 14.80
N ASP A 44 3.03 9.93 14.41
CA ASP A 44 2.43 11.19 14.82
C ASP A 44 1.03 11.40 14.22
N TYR A 45 0.66 10.58 13.23
CA TYR A 45 -0.65 10.56 12.60
C TYR A 45 -1.54 9.40 13.07
N ALA A 46 -1.19 8.75 14.18
CA ALA A 46 -2.02 7.71 14.76
C ALA A 46 -3.45 8.22 15.05
N GLY A 47 -4.44 7.42 14.65
CA GLY A 47 -5.85 7.79 14.78
C GLY A 47 -6.38 8.74 13.70
N LYS A 48 -5.57 9.11 12.70
CA LYS A 48 -5.99 9.92 11.55
C LYS A 48 -6.02 9.08 10.27
N SER A 49 -6.92 9.41 9.36
CA SER A 49 -6.89 8.90 7.99
C SER A 49 -5.76 9.58 7.20
N VAL A 50 -4.86 8.79 6.61
CA VAL A 50 -3.70 9.28 5.87
C VAL A 50 -3.77 8.81 4.41
N LEU A 51 -3.61 9.73 3.46
CA LEU A 51 -3.56 9.44 2.03
C LEU A 51 -2.12 9.67 1.52
N PHE A 52 -1.52 8.63 0.96
CA PHE A 52 -0.22 8.74 0.30
C PHE A 52 -0.41 9.02 -1.20
N VAL A 53 0.16 10.12 -1.68
CA VAL A 53 0.11 10.52 -3.09
C VAL A 53 1.54 10.59 -3.62
N ASN A 54 1.81 9.85 -4.70
CA ASN A 54 3.06 9.98 -5.44
C ASN A 54 2.96 11.16 -6.42
N VAL A 55 3.93 12.08 -6.39
CA VAL A 55 3.96 13.32 -7.18
C VAL A 55 5.25 13.44 -7.98
N ALA A 56 5.19 14.02 -9.17
CA ALA A 56 6.34 14.34 -10.03
C ALA A 56 6.09 15.67 -10.77
N THR A 57 7.15 16.42 -11.06
CA THR A 57 7.10 17.64 -11.88
C THR A 57 7.55 17.35 -13.31
N TYR A 58 7.06 18.16 -14.27
CA TYR A 58 7.44 18.07 -15.69
C TYR A 58 8.79 18.70 -15.97
#